data_AF-A0A7S2MZE1-F1
#
_entry.id   AF-A0A7S2MZE1-F1
#
_cell.length_a   1.000
_cell.length_b   1.000
_cell.length_c   1.000
_cell.angle_alpha   90.00
_cell.angle_beta   90.00
_cell.angle_gamma   90.00
#
_symmetry.space_group_name_H-M   'P 1'
#
loop_
_entity.id
_entity.type
_entity.pdbx_description
1 polymer ?
#
loop_
_entity_poly.entity_id
_entity_poly.type
_entity_poly.pdbx_seq_one_letter_code
_entity_poly.pdbx_strand_id
1 'polypeptide(L)'
;GPRKSLARMAAADGGDCAICFESLESMGGAMDLPCDCQVEYCMSCWDRALAASMSAAGRAVCPSCRAPMRVDFDAAAGRLSFSRAPASASSAPEKDDGDGGGQEDEDDWRKRLYMQAKPRQIQLLRHYGQERRAA
;
A
#
# COMPACT_ATOMS: atom_id res chain seq x y z
N GLY A 1 13.99 18.70 -5.12
CA GLY A 1 13.63 20.10 -5.43
C GLY A 1 12.22 20.37 -4.93
N PRO A 2 11.94 21.49 -4.25
CA PRO A 2 10.68 21.67 -3.53
C PRO A 2 9.69 22.49 -4.36
N ARG A 3 8.80 21.84 -5.10
CA ARG A 3 7.54 22.40 -5.67
C ARG A 3 6.61 21.20 -5.86
N LYS A 4 5.41 21.09 -5.28
CA LYS A 4 4.33 22.07 -5.31
C LYS A 4 3.38 21.84 -4.12
N SER A 5 3.36 22.79 -3.20
CA SER A 5 2.16 23.17 -2.45
C SER A 5 1.51 24.32 -3.21
N LEU A 6 0.49 24.02 -4.00
CA LEU A 6 -0.49 24.99 -4.44
C LEU A 6 -1.84 24.28 -4.43
N ALA A 7 -2.65 24.68 -3.45
CA ALA A 7 -4.02 24.29 -3.28
C ALA A 7 -4.79 24.45 -4.60
N ARG A 8 -5.42 23.37 -5.06
CA ARG A 8 -6.39 23.41 -6.16
C ARG A 8 -7.75 23.75 -5.55
N MET A 9 -8.02 25.05 -5.40
CA MET A 9 -9.39 25.54 -5.24
C MET A 9 -9.97 25.76 -6.64
N ALA A 10 -10.72 24.76 -7.15
CA ALA A 10 -11.75 24.93 -8.17
C ALA A 10 -12.55 23.63 -8.36
N ALA A 11 -13.87 23.76 -8.19
CA ALA A 11 -14.97 22.83 -8.46
C ALA A 11 -15.07 21.58 -7.56
N ALA A 12 -16.08 21.63 -6.67
CA ALA A 12 -16.72 20.46 -6.07
C ALA A 12 -17.50 19.71 -7.16
N ASP A 13 -16.77 19.04 -8.04
CA ASP A 13 -17.29 17.83 -8.66
C ASP A 13 -16.57 16.69 -7.93
N GLY A 14 -17.23 16.17 -6.89
CA GLY A 14 -16.72 15.07 -6.11
C GLY A 14 -16.54 13.87 -7.03
N GLY A 15 -15.29 13.63 -7.48
CA GLY A 15 -15.00 12.57 -8.42
C GLY A 15 -15.45 11.19 -7.93
N ASP A 16 -15.72 10.29 -8.86
CA ASP A 16 -16.06 8.90 -8.56
C ASP A 16 -14.81 8.03 -8.57
N CYS A 17 -14.77 7.02 -7.70
CA CYS A 17 -13.69 6.04 -7.72
C CYS A 17 -13.70 5.28 -9.05
N ALA A 18 -12.58 5.23 -9.76
CA ALA A 18 -12.47 4.54 -11.05
C ALA A 18 -12.59 3.00 -11.00
N ILE A 19 -12.84 2.41 -9.82
CA ILE A 19 -13.03 0.96 -9.65
C ILE A 19 -14.46 0.63 -9.21
N CYS A 20 -14.94 1.21 -8.11
CA CYS A 20 -16.30 0.95 -7.62
C CYS A 20 -17.36 1.91 -8.17
N PHE A 21 -16.94 3.01 -8.81
CA PHE A 21 -17.81 4.08 -9.31
C PHE A 21 -18.67 4.74 -8.22
N GLU A 22 -18.26 4.64 -6.96
CA GLU A 22 -18.89 5.33 -5.84
C GLU A 22 -18.24 6.71 -5.65
N SER A 23 -19.04 7.66 -5.15
CA SER A 23 -18.61 9.04 -4.87
C SER A 23 -17.49 9.08 -3.83
N LEU A 24 -16.35 9.67 -4.18
CA LEU A 24 -15.20 9.79 -3.28
C LEU A 24 -15.51 10.69 -2.08
N GLU A 25 -16.39 11.68 -2.21
CA GLU A 25 -16.81 12.53 -1.08
C GLU A 25 -17.42 11.70 0.04
N SER A 26 -18.28 10.73 -0.31
CA SER A 26 -18.90 9.82 0.65
C SER A 26 -17.92 8.83 1.31
N MET A 27 -16.77 8.62 0.68
CA MET A 27 -15.74 7.67 1.13
C MET A 27 -14.55 8.34 1.84
N GLY A 28 -14.63 9.64 2.12
CA GLY A 28 -13.56 10.38 2.78
C GLY A 28 -12.49 10.94 1.84
N GLY A 29 -12.77 10.98 0.54
CA GLY A 29 -11.96 11.62 -0.49
C GLY A 29 -11.17 10.66 -1.39
N ALA A 30 -10.58 11.22 -2.44
CA ALA A 30 -9.59 10.54 -3.26
C ALA A 30 -8.32 10.29 -2.42
N MET A 31 -7.69 9.13 -2.59
CA MET A 31 -6.37 8.90 -2.01
C MET A 31 -5.27 9.55 -2.85
N ASP A 32 -4.26 10.07 -2.17
CA ASP A 32 -3.06 10.63 -2.80
C ASP A 32 -2.20 9.51 -3.41
N LEU A 33 -2.13 9.50 -4.74
CA LEU A 33 -1.34 8.50 -5.47
C LEU A 33 0.16 8.78 -5.36
N PRO A 34 1.00 7.77 -5.04
CA PRO A 34 2.46 7.91 -5.07
C PRO A 34 3.07 8.01 -6.47
N CYS A 35 2.23 8.00 -7.51
CA CYS A 35 2.61 8.09 -8.91
C CYS A 35 1.89 9.25 -9.61
N ASP A 36 2.29 9.57 -10.84
CA ASP A 36 1.77 10.71 -11.60
C ASP A 36 0.41 10.44 -12.28
N CYS A 37 -0.29 9.38 -11.86
CA CYS A 37 -1.62 9.07 -12.37
C CYS A 37 -2.63 10.12 -11.90
N GLN A 38 -3.52 10.53 -12.80
CA GLN A 38 -4.62 11.46 -12.51
C GLN A 38 -5.96 10.75 -12.27
N VAL A 39 -5.95 9.42 -12.24
CA VAL A 39 -7.12 8.61 -11.95
C VAL A 39 -7.36 8.61 -10.44
N GLU A 40 -8.62 8.72 -10.02
CA GLU A 40 -8.95 8.80 -8.60
C GLU A 40 -9.50 7.46 -8.10
N TYR A 41 -9.08 7.08 -6.89
CA TYR A 41 -9.53 5.86 -6.22
C TYR A 41 -9.85 6.15 -4.76
N CYS A 42 -10.84 5.45 -4.22
CA CYS A 42 -11.02 5.39 -2.78
C CYS A 42 -9.91 4.52 -2.17
N MET A 43 -9.62 4.76 -0.89
CA MET A 43 -8.59 4.03 -0.15
C MET A 43 -8.80 2.50 -0.22
N SER A 44 -10.05 2.05 -0.06
CA SER A 44 -10.40 0.62 -0.04
C SER A 44 -10.12 -0.08 -1.37
N CYS A 45 -10.47 0.53 -2.49
CA CYS A 45 -10.23 -0.04 -3.82
C CYS A 45 -8.74 -0.06 -4.17
N TRP A 46 -8.01 0.97 -3.78
CA TRP A 46 -6.56 1.03 -3.96
C TRP A 46 -5.83 -0.06 -3.18
N ASP A 47 -6.13 -0.19 -1.89
CA ASP A 47 -5.50 -1.21 -1.04
C ASP A 47 -5.78 -2.62 -1.56
N ARG A 48 -7.04 -2.90 -1.91
CA ARG A 48 -7.44 -4.19 -2.49
C ARG A 48 -6.71 -4.49 -3.80
N ALA A 49 -6.56 -3.50 -4.68
CA ALA A 49 -5.89 -3.69 -5.94
C ALA A 49 -4.37 -3.95 -5.77
N LEU A 50 -3.71 -3.26 -4.83
CA LEU A 50 -2.32 -3.53 -4.49
C LEU A 50 -2.16 -4.94 -3.88
N ALA A 51 -3.01 -5.31 -2.93
CA ALA A 51 -3.00 -6.65 -2.32
C ALA A 51 -3.22 -7.76 -3.36
N ALA A 52 -4.14 -7.55 -4.31
CA ALA A 52 -4.36 -8.47 -5.41
C ALA A 52 -3.10 -8.62 -6.29
N SER A 53 -2.44 -7.51 -6.64
CA SER A 53 -1.20 -7.57 -7.42
C SER A 53 -0.03 -8.25 -6.68
N MET A 54 0.11 -7.99 -5.38
CA MET A 54 1.08 -8.69 -4.54
C MET A 54 0.83 -10.19 -4.50
N SER A 55 -0.44 -10.61 -4.42
CA SER A 55 -0.81 -12.02 -4.37
C SER A 55 -0.59 -12.73 -5.71
N ALA A 56 -0.93 -12.06 -6.82
CA ALA A 56 -0.85 -12.63 -8.15
C ALA A 56 0.58 -12.61 -8.74
N ALA A 57 1.35 -11.55 -8.47
CA ALA A 57 2.64 -11.30 -9.13
C ALA A 57 3.80 -11.06 -8.15
N GLY A 58 3.57 -11.23 -6.84
CA GLY A 58 4.60 -11.04 -5.82
C GLY A 58 4.98 -9.59 -5.52
N ARG A 59 4.40 -8.61 -6.23
CA ARG A 59 4.71 -7.18 -6.09
C ARG A 59 3.46 -6.32 -6.18
N ALA A 60 3.45 -5.22 -5.42
CA ALA A 60 2.40 -4.22 -5.50
C ALA A 60 2.61 -3.31 -6.71
N VAL A 61 1.57 -3.08 -7.51
CA VAL A 61 1.61 -2.15 -8.66
C VAL A 61 0.37 -1.28 -8.74
N CYS A 62 0.54 -0.04 -9.21
CA CYS A 62 -0.57 0.87 -9.47
C CYS A 62 -1.57 0.24 -10.49
N PRO A 63 -2.90 0.26 -10.24
CA PRO A 63 -3.87 -0.34 -11.16
C PRO A 63 -3.94 0.35 -12.54
N SER A 64 -3.55 1.62 -12.61
CA SER A 64 -3.49 2.40 -13.85
C SER A 64 -2.16 2.25 -14.59
N CYS A 65 -1.08 2.83 -14.06
CA CYS A 65 0.22 2.88 -14.76
C CYS A 65 1.09 1.66 -14.53
N ARG A 66 0.68 0.73 -13.66
CA ARG A 66 1.47 -0.45 -13.25
C ARG A 66 2.84 -0.15 -12.66
N ALA A 67 3.10 1.11 -12.28
CA ALA A 67 4.32 1.49 -11.59
C ALA A 67 4.47 0.69 -10.28
N PRO A 68 5.67 0.18 -9.95
CA PRO A 68 5.94 -0.55 -8.71
C PRO A 68 5.68 0.32 -7.47
N MET A 69 4.92 -0.23 -6.52
CA MET A 69 4.56 0.44 -5.28
C MET A 69 5.22 -0.27 -4.10
N ARG A 70 5.74 0.51 -3.15
CA ARG A 70 6.19 0.03 -1.85
C ARG A 70 5.06 0.24 -0.85
N VAL A 71 4.77 -0.83 -0.12
CA VAL A 71 3.78 -0.85 0.97
C VAL A 71 4.53 -1.00 2.28
N ASP A 72 4.28 -0.09 3.22
CA ASP A 72 4.80 -0.11 4.60
C ASP A 72 3.63 0.04 5.58
N PHE A 73 3.79 -0.41 6.82
CA PHE A 73 2.82 -0.18 7.89
C PHE A 73 3.29 0.91 8.85
N ASP A 74 2.51 1.99 8.94
CA ASP A 74 2.73 3.05 9.91
C ASP A 74 2.03 2.66 11.23
N ALA A 75 2.84 2.24 12.20
CA ALA A 75 2.35 1.83 13.52
C ALA A 75 1.77 2.99 14.35
N ALA A 76 2.22 4.23 14.12
CA ALA A 76 1.72 5.40 14.82
C ALA A 76 0.33 5.80 14.30
N ALA A 77 0.15 5.77 12.99
CA ALA A 77 -1.14 6.03 12.35
C ALA A 77 -2.08 4.81 12.32
N GLY A 78 -1.56 3.61 12.60
CA GLY A 78 -2.31 2.36 12.59
C GLY A 78 -2.82 1.95 11.22
N ARG A 79 -2.13 2.35 10.14
CA ARG A 79 -2.58 2.15 8.75
C ARG A 79 -1.41 1.86 7.81
N LEU A 80 -1.74 1.36 6.61
CA LEU A 80 -0.77 1.23 5.54
C LEU A 80 -0.37 2.60 4.98
N SER A 81 0.88 2.68 4.54
CA SER A 81 1.46 3.81 3.84
C SER A 81 2.04 3.33 2.52
N PHE A 82 1.90 4.16 1.49
CA PHE A 82 2.25 3.80 0.11
C PHE A 82 3.26 4.79 -0.43
N SER A 83 4.30 4.28 -1.10
CA SER A 83 5.29 5.09 -1.81
C SER A 83 5.66 4.43 -3.13
N ARG A 84 6.26 5.19 -4.05
CA ARG A 84 6.79 4.61 -5.29
C ARG A 84 8.01 3.74 -4.95
N ALA A 85 8.01 2.49 -5.39
CA ALA A 85 9.18 1.62 -5.24
C ALA A 85 10.26 1.99 -6.27
N PRO A 86 11.56 1.83 -5.96
CA PRO A 86 12.64 2.05 -6.91
C PRO A 86 12.53 1.04 -8.07
N ALA A 87 12.92 1.47 -9.28
CA ALA A 87 12.83 0.66 -10.50
C ALA A 87 13.67 -0.63 -10.47
N SER A 88 14.60 -0.77 -9.52
CA SER A 88 15.42 -1.97 -9.35
C SER A 88 14.76 -3.07 -8.52
N ALA A 89 13.65 -2.79 -7.84
CA ALA A 89 12.94 -3.78 -7.02
C ALA A 89 12.03 -4.72 -7.84
N SER A 90 12.16 -4.71 -9.18
CA SER A 90 11.21 -5.33 -10.10
C SER A 90 11.69 -6.63 -10.78
N SER A 91 12.88 -7.13 -10.47
CA SER A 91 13.30 -8.46 -10.91
C SER A 91 12.57 -9.49 -10.06
N ALA A 92 11.53 -10.10 -10.65
CA ALA A 92 11.06 -11.40 -10.18
C ALA A 92 12.24 -12.38 -10.24
N PRO A 93 12.35 -13.35 -9.32
CA PRO A 93 13.40 -14.35 -9.38
C PRO A 93 13.21 -15.13 -10.68
N GLU A 94 14.07 -14.89 -11.65
CA GLU A 94 14.31 -15.87 -12.71
C GLU A 94 14.77 -17.12 -11.97
N LYS A 95 14.06 -18.23 -12.18
CA LYS A 95 14.42 -19.52 -11.60
C LYS A 95 15.77 -19.92 -12.20
N ASP A 96 16.84 -19.55 -11.51
CA ASP A 96 18.16 -20.07 -11.80
C ASP A 96 18.24 -21.43 -11.11
N ASP A 97 18.19 -22.51 -11.90
CA ASP A 97 18.39 -23.90 -11.45
C ASP A 97 19.88 -24.17 -11.08
N GLY A 98 20.60 -23.13 -10.65
CA GLY A 98 22.05 -23.10 -10.42
C GLY A 98 22.43 -23.21 -8.95
N ASP A 99 23.11 -24.32 -8.63
CA ASP A 99 23.76 -24.61 -7.36
C ASP A 99 24.76 -23.52 -6.92
N GLY A 100 24.57 -22.98 -5.72
CA GLY A 100 25.66 -22.47 -4.86
C GLY A 100 25.98 -20.97 -4.89
N GLY A 101 25.38 -20.20 -3.96
CA GLY A 101 25.93 -18.92 -3.52
C GLY A 101 24.86 -17.98 -2.95
N GLY A 102 24.80 -17.83 -1.62
CA GLY A 102 23.79 -17.06 -0.91
C GLY A 102 23.59 -15.64 -1.46
N GLN A 103 22.48 -15.44 -2.17
CA GLN A 103 22.00 -14.14 -2.59
C GLN A 103 21.14 -13.58 -1.46
N GLU A 104 21.80 -12.91 -0.51
CA GLU A 104 21.13 -11.97 0.38
C GLU A 104 20.59 -10.80 -0.47
N ASP A 105 19.39 -10.31 -0.12
CA ASP A 105 18.72 -9.11 -0.66
C ASP A 105 17.72 -9.27 -1.81
N GLU A 106 16.87 -10.30 -1.78
CA GLU A 106 15.48 -10.10 -2.23
C GLU A 106 14.76 -9.33 -1.09
N ASP A 107 14.27 -8.10 -1.32
CA ASP A 107 13.48 -7.33 -0.33
C ASP A 107 12.22 -8.14 0.00
N ASP A 108 12.33 -9.02 1.01
CA ASP A 108 11.24 -9.85 1.52
C ASP A 108 10.21 -8.92 2.18
N TRP A 109 9.38 -8.34 1.32
CA TRP A 109 8.37 -7.38 1.68
C TRP A 109 7.39 -7.96 2.69
N ARG A 110 7.18 -9.30 2.66
CA ARG A 110 6.31 -9.98 3.63
C ARG A 110 6.92 -9.92 5.01
N LYS A 111 8.21 -10.27 5.13
CA LYS A 111 8.94 -10.18 6.39
C LYS A 111 9.01 -8.74 6.90
N ARG A 112 9.29 -7.77 6.03
CA ARG A 112 9.32 -6.34 6.40
C ARG A 112 7.96 -5.86 6.91
N LEU A 113 6.89 -6.10 6.17
CA LEU A 113 5.54 -5.66 6.53
C LEU A 113 5.06 -6.34 7.82
N TYR A 114 5.35 -7.65 7.98
CA TYR A 114 5.08 -8.38 9.22
C TYR A 114 5.81 -7.75 10.41
N MET A 115 7.09 -7.44 10.28
CA MET A 115 7.87 -6.82 11.37
C MET A 115 7.33 -5.44 11.76
N GLN A 116 6.84 -4.66 10.80
CA GLN A 116 6.22 -3.35 11.05
C GLN A 116 4.86 -3.48 11.75
N ALA A 117 4.01 -4.43 11.33
CA ALA A 117 2.66 -4.61 11.87
C ALA A 117 2.60 -5.36 13.21
N LYS A 118 3.56 -6.26 13.46
CA LYS A 118 3.57 -7.17 14.62
C LYS A 118 3.41 -6.47 15.97
N PRO A 119 4.12 -5.38 16.29
CA PRO A 119 3.95 -4.71 17.58
C PRO A 119 2.51 -4.25 17.81
N ARG A 120 1.87 -3.70 16.78
CA ARG A 120 0.48 -3.23 16.86
C ARG A 120 -0.49 -4.40 17.01
N GLN A 121 -0.28 -5.50 16.28
CA GLN A 121 -1.09 -6.71 16.41
C GLN A 121 -1.03 -7.28 17.84
N ILE A 122 0.16 -7.34 18.45
CA ILE A 122 0.33 -7.79 19.83
C ILE A 122 -0.42 -6.88 20.81
N GLN A 123 -0.34 -5.55 20.63
CA GLN A 123 -1.08 -4.60 21.48
C GLN A 123 -2.59 -4.82 21.41
N LEU A 124 -3.15 -4.96 20.20
CA LEU A 124 -4.58 -5.19 20.01
C LEU A 124 -5.04 -6.50 20.65
N LEU A 125 -4.26 -7.58 20.48
CA LEU A 125 -4.56 -8.87 21.11
C LEU A 125 -4.52 -8.81 22.64
N ARG A 126 -3.57 -8.05 23.21
CA ARG A 126 -3.50 -7.84 24.67
C ARG A 126 -4.70 -7.06 25.19
N HIS A 127 -5.09 -5.98 24.50
CA HIS A 127 -6.26 -5.18 24.88
C HIS A 127 -7.54 -6.02 24.88
N TYR A 128 -7.79 -6.71 23.77
CA TYR A 128 -8.94 -7.61 23.64
C TYR A 128 -8.97 -8.68 24.74
N GLY A 129 -7.81 -9.27 25.07
CA GLY A 129 -7.69 -10.25 26.14
C GLY A 129 -7.96 -9.68 27.54
N GLN A 130 -7.69 -8.40 27.77
CA GLN A 130 -8.04 -7.71 29.02
C GLN A 130 -9.54 -7.42 29.11
N GLU A 131 -10.13 -6.88 28.03
CA GLU A 131 -11.57 -6.61 27.95
C GLU A 131 -12.39 -7.88 28.18
N ARG A 132 -11.99 -9.01 27.57
CA ARG A 132 -12.68 -10.30 27.73
C ARG A 132 -12.55 -10.94 29.10
N ARG A 133 -11.56 -10.55 29.91
CA ARG A 133 -11.41 -11.05 31.29
C ARG A 133 -12.13 -10.19 32.31
N ALA A 134 -12.45 -8.95 31.95
CA ALA A 134 -13.16 -7.99 32.79
C ALA A 134 -14.69 -8.04 32.62
N ALA A 135 -15.19 -8.74 31.60
CA ALA A 135 -16.59 -9.03 31.33
C ALA A 135 -16.98 -10.41 31.87
#